data_AF-A0A093GDM0-F1
#
_entry.id   AF-A0A093GDM0-F1
#
_cell.length_a   1.000
_cell.length_b   1.000
_cell.length_c   1.000
_cell.angle_alpha   90.00
_cell.angle_beta   90.00
_cell.angle_gamma   90.00
#
_symmetry.space_group_name_H-M   'P 1'
#
loop_
_entity.id
_entity.type
_entity.pdbx_description
1 polymer ?
#
loop_
_entity_poly.entity_id
_entity_poly.type
_entity_poly.pdbx_seq_one_letter_code
_entity_poly.pdbx_strand_id
1 'polypeptide(L)'
;VAKTSLTSPPWPEVKLPDPVEEAKHHAAAGGGCSRGLRAASADGVCCFPGQGRSLLERSKGFASLLVAKCERQQQEVLLVGADDFTLLGRPLLGKELVRVEATVVEKTESWPKVHMRFWRRHNYQRKRTIVTPQTVLRINSIEVFPCLA
;
A
#
# COMPACT_ATOMS: atom_id res chain seq x y z
N VAL A 1 21.85 -4.86 43.38
CA VAL A 1 20.66 -4.17 43.94
C VAL A 1 19.61 -5.23 44.24
N ALA A 2 18.95 -5.17 45.40
CA ALA A 2 17.91 -6.14 45.75
C ALA A 2 16.73 -6.01 44.77
N LYS A 3 16.13 -7.12 44.34
CA LYS A 3 15.04 -7.11 43.36
C LYS A 3 13.77 -6.55 44.02
N THR A 4 13.49 -5.28 43.82
CA THR A 4 12.22 -4.63 44.19
C THR A 4 11.38 -4.35 42.94
N SER A 5 10.11 -3.96 43.15
CA SER A 5 9.17 -3.54 42.10
C SER A 5 9.65 -2.39 41.22
N LEU A 6 10.70 -1.66 41.64
CA LEU A 6 11.28 -0.53 40.90
C LEU A 6 12.72 -0.81 40.42
N THR A 7 13.26 -2.00 40.68
CA THR A 7 14.67 -2.33 40.35
C THR A 7 14.86 -2.78 38.90
N SER A 8 13.81 -3.27 38.25
CA SER A 8 13.81 -3.61 36.83
C SER A 8 12.58 -2.99 36.16
N PRO A 9 12.68 -2.60 34.88
CA PRO A 9 11.52 -2.17 34.13
C PRO A 9 10.41 -3.25 34.13
N PRO A 10 9.14 -2.86 33.94
CA PRO A 10 8.02 -3.80 33.98
C PRO A 10 7.95 -4.73 32.77
N TRP A 11 8.69 -4.44 31.69
CA TRP A 11 8.82 -5.31 30.52
C TRP A 11 10.02 -6.26 30.62
N PRO A 12 9.91 -7.46 30.02
CA PRO A 12 11.02 -8.40 29.99
C PRO A 12 12.20 -7.82 29.21
N GLU A 13 13.41 -8.16 29.66
CA GLU A 13 14.63 -7.85 28.92
C GLU A 13 14.72 -8.79 27.71
N VAL A 14 14.67 -8.22 26.51
CA VAL A 14 14.76 -8.95 25.24
C VAL A 14 16.17 -8.78 24.67
N LYS A 15 16.84 -9.90 24.38
CA LYS A 15 18.13 -9.92 23.68
C LYS A 15 17.90 -10.24 22.21
N LEU A 16 18.41 -9.39 21.33
CA LEU A 16 18.38 -9.62 19.89
C LEU A 16 19.40 -10.71 19.50
N PRO A 17 19.11 -11.50 18.45
CA PRO A 17 20.06 -12.47 17.91
C PRO A 17 21.31 -11.79 17.32
N ASP A 18 22.36 -12.58 17.07
CA ASP A 18 23.58 -12.10 16.41
C ASP A 18 23.25 -11.66 14.97
N PRO A 19 23.70 -10.47 14.51
CA PRO A 19 23.46 -10.00 13.14
C PRO A 19 23.89 -10.99 12.05
N VAL A 20 24.92 -11.81 12.29
CA VAL A 20 25.40 -12.78 11.29
C VAL A 20 24.41 -13.95 11.12
N GLU A 21 23.82 -14.41 12.22
CA GLU A 21 22.81 -15.48 12.19
C GLU A 21 21.49 -14.96 11.63
N GLU A 22 21.10 -13.75 12.00
CA GLU A 22 19.90 -13.09 11.49
C GLU A 22 19.98 -12.87 9.97
N ALA A 23 21.14 -12.44 9.45
CA ALA A 23 21.35 -12.29 8.01
C ALA A 23 21.19 -13.61 7.24
N LYS A 24 21.67 -14.73 7.79
CA LYS A 24 21.48 -16.06 7.19
C LYS A 24 20.01 -16.48 7.20
N HIS A 25 19.30 -16.21 8.29
CA HIS A 25 17.87 -16.49 8.38
C HIS A 25 17.06 -15.66 7.38
N HIS A 26 17.38 -14.37 7.22
CA HIS A 26 16.75 -13.50 6.22
C HIS A 26 17.02 -13.96 4.79
N ALA A 27 18.25 -14.39 4.48
CA ALA A 27 18.58 -14.95 3.17
C ALA A 27 17.82 -16.25 2.89
N ALA A 28 17.71 -17.15 3.88
CA ALA A 28 16.94 -18.39 3.75
C ALA A 28 15.43 -18.12 3.55
N ALA A 29 14.86 -17.16 4.29
CA ALA A 29 13.48 -16.73 4.13
C ALA A 29 13.22 -16.09 2.76
N GLY A 30 14.13 -15.23 2.29
CA GLY A 30 14.08 -14.64 0.95
C GLY A 30 14.10 -15.70 -0.16
N GLY A 31 14.98 -16.71 -0.03
CA GLY A 31 15.03 -17.85 -0.94
C GLY A 31 13.80 -18.77 -0.88
N GLY A 32 13.14 -18.87 0.29
CA GLY A 32 11.83 -19.53 0.42
C GLY A 32 10.73 -18.80 -0.34
N CYS A 33 10.64 -17.48 -0.11
CA CYS A 33 9.68 -16.60 -0.77
C CYS A 33 9.85 -16.63 -2.31
N SER A 34 11.08 -16.51 -2.81
CA SER A 34 11.35 -16.53 -4.25
C SER A 34 10.96 -17.85 -4.94
N ARG A 35 11.08 -18.98 -4.23
CA ARG A 35 10.56 -20.27 -4.70
C ARG A 35 9.04 -20.31 -4.70
N GLY A 36 8.39 -19.76 -3.67
CA GLY A 36 6.94 -19.61 -3.60
C GLY A 36 6.38 -18.77 -4.76
N LEU A 37 7.01 -17.64 -5.06
CA LEU A 37 6.66 -16.80 -6.22
C LEU A 37 6.77 -17.54 -7.56
N ARG A 38 7.72 -18.46 -7.71
CA ARG A 38 7.87 -19.24 -8.96
C ARG A 38 6.80 -20.32 -9.10
N ALA A 39 6.28 -20.83 -7.98
CA ALA A 39 5.33 -21.93 -7.95
C ALA A 39 3.86 -21.47 -8.00
N ALA A 40 3.56 -20.28 -7.47
CA ALA A 40 2.20 -19.76 -7.34
C ALA A 40 1.99 -18.51 -8.21
N SER A 41 0.88 -18.47 -8.93
CA SER A 41 0.34 -17.23 -9.50
C SER A 41 -0.21 -16.40 -8.33
N ALA A 42 0.37 -15.23 -8.05
CA ALA A 42 0.04 -14.46 -6.87
C ALA A 42 -1.35 -13.80 -7.00
N ASP A 43 -2.36 -14.34 -6.33
CA ASP A 43 -3.62 -13.62 -6.06
C ASP A 43 -3.31 -12.54 -5.01
N GLY A 44 -3.15 -11.29 -5.47
CA GLY A 44 -2.40 -10.27 -4.74
C GLY A 44 -3.25 -9.16 -4.11
N VAL A 45 -3.07 -8.90 -2.81
CA VAL A 45 -3.55 -7.65 -2.18
C VAL A 45 -2.57 -6.52 -2.48
N CYS A 46 -2.95 -5.49 -3.26
CA CYS A 46 -2.08 -4.34 -3.50
C CYS A 46 -2.52 -3.07 -2.73
N CYS A 47 -1.55 -2.35 -2.16
CA CYS A 47 -1.80 -1.09 -1.44
C CYS A 47 -1.13 0.10 -2.13
N PHE A 48 -1.89 1.17 -2.35
CA PHE A 48 -1.39 2.43 -2.91
C PHE A 48 -1.13 3.48 -1.81
N PRO A 49 0.07 4.09 -1.75
CA PRO A 49 0.53 4.92 -0.64
C PRO A 49 -0.23 6.25 -0.50
N GLY A 50 -0.68 6.85 -1.62
CA GLY A 50 -1.27 8.20 -1.61
C GLY A 50 -2.71 8.28 -1.07
N GLN A 51 -3.39 7.15 -0.90
CA GLN A 51 -4.81 7.15 -0.47
C GLN A 51 -5.15 6.07 0.56
N GLY A 52 -4.18 5.32 1.09
CA GLY A 52 -4.42 4.29 2.12
C GLY A 52 -5.42 3.22 1.69
N ARG A 53 -5.51 2.94 0.39
CA ARG A 53 -6.45 1.95 -0.16
C ARG A 53 -5.75 0.61 -0.28
N SER A 54 -6.29 -0.40 0.41
CA SER A 54 -5.99 -1.81 0.18
C SER A 54 -6.98 -2.39 -0.83
N LEU A 55 -6.48 -3.21 -1.74
CA LEU A 55 -7.29 -3.86 -2.78
C LEU A 55 -7.20 -5.35 -2.57
N LEU A 56 -8.33 -6.01 -2.37
CA LEU A 56 -8.39 -7.46 -2.20
C LEU A 56 -8.80 -8.08 -3.54
N GLU A 57 -7.88 -8.76 -4.20
CA GLU A 57 -8.25 -9.67 -5.29
C GLU A 57 -8.69 -10.99 -4.67
N ARG A 58 -10.00 -11.18 -4.53
CA ARG A 58 -10.57 -12.51 -4.34
C ARG A 58 -11.18 -12.94 -5.67
N SER A 59 -10.68 -14.06 -6.16
CA SER A 59 -11.19 -14.87 -7.27
C SER A 59 -12.58 -14.50 -7.79
N LYS A 60 -12.64 -14.23 -9.10
CA LYS A 60 -13.87 -14.09 -9.92
C LYS A 60 -14.92 -13.13 -9.34
N GLY A 61 -14.76 -11.83 -9.65
CA GLY A 61 -15.91 -10.94 -9.80
C GLY A 61 -15.92 -9.65 -8.98
N PHE A 62 -14.88 -9.35 -8.20
CA PHE A 62 -14.82 -8.07 -7.48
C PHE A 62 -14.07 -7.02 -8.31
N ALA A 63 -14.83 -6.16 -8.99
CA ALA A 63 -14.29 -4.94 -9.60
C ALA A 63 -13.92 -3.97 -8.47
N SER A 64 -12.66 -3.99 -8.05
CA SER A 64 -12.15 -3.00 -7.11
C SER A 64 -12.08 -1.63 -7.81
N LEU A 65 -13.12 -0.83 -7.59
CA LEU A 65 -13.31 0.47 -8.23
C LEU A 65 -12.38 1.51 -7.59
N LEU A 66 -11.25 1.78 -8.21
CA LEU A 66 -10.32 2.81 -7.74
C LEU A 66 -10.70 4.18 -8.27
N VAL A 67 -11.28 5.03 -7.42
CA VAL A 67 -11.47 6.46 -7.71
C VAL A 67 -10.13 7.18 -7.52
N ALA A 68 -9.36 7.31 -8.59
CA ALA A 68 -8.08 8.02 -8.61
C ALA A 68 -8.24 9.46 -9.13
N LYS A 69 -7.44 10.39 -8.59
CA LYS A 69 -7.23 11.72 -9.16
C LYS A 69 -6.03 11.62 -10.11
N CYS A 70 -6.29 11.38 -11.39
CA CYS A 70 -5.25 11.01 -12.36
C CYS A 70 -4.62 12.25 -13.02
N GLU A 71 -3.40 12.60 -12.64
CA GLU A 71 -2.48 13.37 -13.52
C GLU A 71 -1.16 12.63 -13.79
N ARG A 72 -0.78 11.62 -13.00
CA ARG A 72 0.38 10.77 -13.27
C ARG A 72 0.03 9.30 -13.05
N GLN A 73 0.18 8.52 -14.12
CA GLN A 73 0.04 7.05 -14.13
C GLN A 73 1.26 6.47 -13.41
N GLN A 74 1.22 6.41 -12.07
CA GLN A 74 2.30 5.86 -11.27
C GLN A 74 1.90 4.52 -10.69
N GLN A 75 2.54 3.45 -11.16
CA GLN A 75 2.54 2.12 -10.55
C GLN A 75 3.38 2.15 -9.27
N GLU A 76 2.93 2.91 -8.27
CA GLU A 76 3.55 2.95 -6.95
C GLU A 76 2.84 1.95 -6.05
N VAL A 77 3.43 0.75 -5.93
CA VAL A 77 2.91 -0.31 -5.05
C VAL A 77 3.75 -0.34 -3.78
N LEU A 78 3.10 -0.23 -2.63
CA LEU A 78 3.76 -0.32 -1.32
C LEU A 78 3.82 -1.77 -0.82
N LEU A 79 2.71 -2.50 -0.98
CA LEU A 79 2.53 -3.84 -0.40
C LEU A 79 1.88 -4.74 -1.44
N VAL A 80 2.38 -5.98 -1.55
CA VAL A 80 1.71 -7.09 -2.24
C VAL A 80 1.59 -8.26 -1.28
N GLY A 81 0.37 -8.70 -0.99
CA GLY A 81 0.12 -9.88 -0.16
C GLY A 81 -0.35 -11.06 -1.00
N ALA A 82 0.30 -12.22 -0.85
CA ALA A 82 -0.18 -13.53 -1.29
C ALA A 82 -0.68 -14.32 -0.07
N ASP A 83 -1.22 -15.53 -0.29
CA ASP A 83 -1.76 -16.36 0.79
C ASP A 83 -0.70 -16.72 1.85
N ASP A 84 0.52 -17.06 1.41
CA ASP A 84 1.59 -17.56 2.30
C ASP A 84 2.67 -16.51 2.63
N PHE A 85 2.73 -15.39 1.90
CA PHE A 85 3.79 -14.39 2.06
C PHE A 85 3.33 -12.97 1.71
N THR A 86 4.02 -11.97 2.27
CA THR A 86 3.78 -10.56 1.97
C THR A 86 5.07 -9.85 1.58
N LEU A 87 5.03 -9.12 0.48
CA LEU A 87 6.09 -8.24 0.01
C LEU A 87 5.79 -6.81 0.47
N LEU A 88 6.73 -6.22 1.21
CA LEU A 88 6.65 -4.86 1.72
C LEU A 88 7.79 -4.02 1.15
N GLY A 89 7.43 -2.95 0.45
CA GLY A 89 8.37 -1.96 -0.07
C GLY A 89 8.94 -1.07 1.03
N ARG A 90 10.17 -0.60 0.82
CA ARG A 90 10.84 0.38 1.68
C ARG A 90 11.27 1.60 0.84
N PRO A 91 10.41 2.59 0.58
CA PRO A 91 8.97 2.65 0.86
C PRO A 91 8.09 2.07 -0.27
N LEU A 92 8.65 1.77 -1.46
CA LEU A 92 7.88 1.22 -2.58
C LEU A 92 8.56 -0.05 -3.10
N LEU A 93 7.78 -0.93 -3.71
CA LEU A 93 8.30 -2.10 -4.41
C LEU A 93 8.89 -1.68 -5.76
N GLY A 94 9.92 -2.39 -6.20
CA GLY A 94 10.54 -2.16 -7.51
C GLY A 94 9.57 -2.47 -8.65
N LYS A 95 9.61 -1.67 -9.71
CA LYS A 95 8.79 -1.87 -10.92
C LYS A 95 9.09 -3.18 -11.65
N GLU A 96 10.29 -3.71 -11.46
CA GLU A 96 10.71 -5.00 -12.02
C GLU A 96 10.14 -6.18 -11.24
N LEU A 97 9.73 -5.97 -9.98
CA LEU A 97 9.19 -7.01 -9.11
C LEU A 97 7.68 -7.17 -9.29
N VAL A 98 6.94 -6.07 -9.51
CA VAL A 98 5.48 -6.07 -9.57
C VAL A 98 4.99 -5.25 -10.75
N ARG A 99 4.13 -5.84 -11.57
CA ARG A 99 3.41 -5.17 -12.65
C ARG A 99 1.92 -5.18 -12.35
N VAL A 100 1.30 -4.01 -12.41
CA VAL A 100 -0.16 -3.85 -12.21
C VAL A 100 -0.76 -3.34 -13.50
N GLU A 101 -1.71 -4.08 -14.05
CA GLU A 101 -2.49 -3.68 -15.22
C GLU A 101 -3.85 -3.16 -14.79
N ALA A 102 -4.20 -1.96 -15.24
CA ALA A 102 -5.48 -1.33 -14.93
C ALA A 102 -6.08 -0.66 -16.17
N THR A 103 -7.39 -0.72 -16.29
CA THR A 103 -8.18 -0.06 -17.33
C THR A 103 -8.96 1.11 -16.75
N VAL A 104 -9.09 2.19 -17.53
CA VAL A 104 -9.96 3.32 -17.17
C VAL A 104 -11.39 2.94 -17.54
N VAL A 105 -12.26 2.84 -16.54
CA VAL A 105 -13.68 2.51 -16.73
C VAL A 105 -14.47 3.77 -17.06
N GLU A 106 -14.35 4.80 -16.23
CA GLU A 106 -15.08 6.05 -16.39
C GLU A 106 -14.22 7.26 -15.98
N LYS A 107 -14.54 8.40 -16.58
CA LYS A 107 -14.00 9.71 -16.21
C LYS A 107 -15.19 10.57 -15.83
N THR A 108 -15.30 10.89 -14.55
CA THR A 108 -16.49 11.49 -13.96
C THR A 108 -16.08 12.68 -13.10
N GLU A 109 -16.93 13.68 -13.00
CA GLU A 109 -16.70 14.81 -12.10
C GLU A 109 -17.26 14.50 -10.70
N SER A 110 -16.56 14.94 -9.66
CA SER A 110 -17.07 14.81 -8.30
C SER A 110 -18.31 15.68 -8.09
N TRP A 111 -19.14 15.33 -7.12
CA TRP A 111 -20.21 16.22 -6.68
C TRP A 111 -19.67 17.63 -6.31
N PRO A 112 -20.41 18.70 -6.62
CA PRO A 112 -19.95 20.07 -6.44
C PRO A 112 -19.80 20.42 -4.96
N LYS A 113 -18.57 20.65 -4.52
CA LYS A 113 -18.27 21.06 -3.14
C LYS A 113 -18.31 22.58 -3.03
N VAL A 114 -19.18 23.10 -2.18
CA VAL A 114 -19.26 24.54 -1.90
C VAL A 114 -18.22 24.92 -0.86
N HIS A 115 -17.19 25.66 -1.28
CA HIS A 115 -16.19 26.24 -0.40
C HIS A 115 -16.52 27.69 -0.09
N MET A 116 -16.91 27.96 1.15
CA MET A 116 -17.33 29.28 1.61
C MET A 116 -16.28 29.88 2.55
N ARG A 117 -15.81 31.08 2.25
CA ARG A 117 -14.94 31.86 3.14
C ARG A 117 -15.67 33.12 3.59
N PHE A 118 -15.69 33.35 4.89
CA PHE A 118 -16.35 34.50 5.50
C PHE A 118 -15.46 35.10 6.57
N TRP A 119 -15.34 36.43 6.59
CA TRP A 119 -14.62 37.17 7.62
C TRP A 119 -15.52 38.28 8.18
N ARG A 120 -15.85 38.13 9.47
CA ARG A 120 -16.77 39.01 10.19
C ARG A 120 -16.26 40.45 10.20
N ARG A 121 -17.14 41.42 9.93
CA ARG A 121 -16.87 42.88 9.95
C ARG A 121 -15.82 43.39 8.94
N HIS A 122 -15.36 42.54 8.01
CA HIS A 122 -14.39 42.93 6.97
C HIS A 122 -15.02 42.97 5.57
N ASN A 123 -16.35 42.91 5.46
CA ASN A 123 -17.10 42.79 4.19
C ASN A 123 -16.52 41.73 3.23
N TYR A 124 -15.98 40.65 3.79
CA TYR A 124 -15.31 39.61 3.03
C TYR A 124 -16.12 38.32 3.10
N GLN A 125 -16.79 38.02 2.00
CA GLN A 125 -17.60 36.83 1.81
C GLN A 125 -17.35 36.30 0.40
N ARG A 126 -16.74 35.12 0.27
CA ARG A 126 -16.38 34.50 -1.01
C ARG A 126 -16.89 33.07 -1.05
N LYS A 127 -17.72 32.76 -2.05
CA LYS A 127 -18.21 31.41 -2.35
C LYS A 127 -17.48 30.89 -3.59
N ARG A 128 -16.93 29.68 -3.52
CA ARG A 128 -16.33 28.97 -4.66
C ARG A 128 -16.91 27.57 -4.70
N THR A 129 -17.54 27.20 -5.81
CA THR A 129 -17.89 25.79 -6.06
C THR A 129 -16.66 25.09 -6.66
N ILE A 130 -16.23 24.00 -6.03
CA ILE A 130 -15.08 23.21 -6.46
C ILE A 130 -15.62 21.87 -6.94
N VAL A 131 -15.41 21.59 -8.22
CA VAL A 131 -15.66 20.30 -8.84
C VAL A 131 -14.29 19.72 -9.18
N THR A 132 -14.04 18.48 -8.73
CA THR A 132 -12.77 17.79 -8.99
C THR A 132 -12.97 16.68 -10.00
N PRO A 133 -12.16 16.59 -11.06
CA PRO A 133 -12.22 15.45 -11.97
C PRO A 133 -11.77 14.18 -11.23
N GLN A 134 -12.53 13.10 -11.41
CA GLN A 134 -12.30 11.79 -10.85
C GLN A 134 -12.21 10.78 -12.00
N THR A 135 -11.30 9.82 -11.90
CA THR A 135 -11.20 8.73 -12.86
C THR A 135 -11.31 7.44 -12.12
N VAL A 136 -12.08 6.52 -12.66
CA VAL A 136 -12.29 5.22 -12.07
C VAL A 136 -11.51 4.19 -12.83
N LEU A 137 -10.65 3.49 -12.10
CA LEU A 137 -9.81 2.42 -12.63
C LEU A 137 -10.33 1.06 -12.16
N ARG A 138 -10.30 0.10 -13.07
CA ARG A 138 -10.48 -1.33 -12.79
C ARG A 138 -9.14 -2.01 -12.96
N ILE A 139 -8.68 -2.70 -11.94
CA ILE A 139 -7.49 -3.55 -12.03
C ILE A 139 -7.86 -4.82 -12.76
N ASN A 140 -7.04 -5.20 -13.72
CA ASN A 140 -7.23 -6.41 -14.52
C ASN A 140 -6.42 -7.57 -13.93
N SER A 141 -5.14 -7.34 -13.67
CA SER A 141 -4.21 -8.34 -13.17
C SER A 141 -3.06 -7.68 -12.42
N ILE A 142 -2.52 -8.42 -11.46
CA ILE A 142 -1.30 -8.08 -10.73
C ILE A 142 -0.33 -9.24 -10.97
N GLU A 143 0.77 -8.96 -11.66
CA GLU A 143 1.83 -9.93 -11.93
C GLU A 143 3.02 -9.65 -11.02
N VAL A 144 3.57 -10.71 -10.43
CA VAL A 144 4.77 -10.63 -9.58
C VAL A 144 5.87 -11.46 -10.22
N PHE A 145 7.04 -10.84 -10.42
CA PHE A 145 8.19 -11.49 -11.04
C PHE A 145 9.17 -11.98 -9.96
N PRO A 146 9.75 -13.18 -10.13
CA PRO A 146 10.71 -13.73 -9.18
C PRO A 146 12.11 -13.11 -9.37
N CYS A 147 12.23 -11.81 -9.07
CA CYS A 147 13.45 -11.00 -9.16
C CYS A 147 13.94 -10.59 -7.75
N LEU A 148 13.86 -11.51 -6.79
CA LEU A 148 14.40 -11.32 -5.45
C LEU A 148 15.87 -11.78 -5.45
N ALA A 149 16.80 -10.82 -5.48
CA ALA A 149 18.24 -11.05 -5.32
C ALA A 149 18.60 -11.36 -3.87
#